data_AF-A0A7K0T896-F1
#
_entry.id   AF-A0A7K0T896-F1
#
_cell.length_a   1.000
_cell.length_b   1.000
_cell.length_c   1.000
_cell.angle_alpha   90.00
_cell.angle_beta   90.00
_cell.angle_gamma   90.00
#
_symmetry.space_group_name_H-M   'P 1'
#
loop_
_entity.id
_entity.type
_entity.pdbx_description
1 polymer ?
#
loop_
_entity_poly.entity_id
_entity_poly.type
_entity_poly.pdbx_seq_one_letter_code
_entity_poly.pdbx_strand_id
1 'polypeptide(L)' 'AFAASHLDWETGTAPSVELLKEFGALVSAASRPIDDIRGTAAYRRHTLAIISARSLKWAWKSTNEFRSM' A
#
# COMPACT_ATOMS: atom_id res chain seq x y z
N ALA A 1 -0.47 2.56 13.38
CA ALA A 1 -0.52 2.00 12.01
C ALA A 1 -0.14 3.10 11.03
N PHE A 2 0.93 2.92 10.24
CA PHE A 2 1.55 3.98 9.41
C PHE A 2 0.55 4.69 8.47
N ALA A 3 -0.20 3.95 7.66
CA ALA A 3 -1.11 4.56 6.68
C ALA A 3 -2.19 5.42 7.36
N ALA A 4 -2.82 4.90 8.41
CA ALA A 4 -3.90 5.60 9.11
C ALA A 4 -3.47 6.97 9.68
N SER A 5 -2.22 7.12 10.10
CA SER A 5 -1.70 8.40 10.63
C SER A 5 -1.16 9.37 9.59
N HIS A 6 -1.01 8.96 8.33
CA HIS A 6 -0.43 9.79 7.26
C HIS A 6 -1.44 10.14 6.16
N LEU A 7 -2.62 9.52 6.18
CA LEU A 7 -3.71 9.84 5.26
C LEU A 7 -4.48 11.08 5.75
N ASP A 8 -4.89 11.93 4.82
CA ASP A 8 -5.67 13.14 5.10
C ASP A 8 -7.17 12.81 5.14
N TRP A 9 -7.63 12.33 6.29
CA TRP A 9 -9.03 11.98 6.50
C TRP A 9 -9.98 13.18 6.43
N GLU A 10 -9.51 14.38 6.78
CA GLU A 10 -10.31 15.59 6.84
C GLU A 10 -10.72 16.04 5.44
N THR A 11 -9.75 16.24 4.55
CA THR A 11 -10.05 16.75 3.20
C THR A 11 -10.17 15.64 2.16
N GLY A 12 -9.68 14.44 2.46
CA GLY A 12 -9.59 13.33 1.49
C GLY A 12 -8.53 13.55 0.41
N THR A 13 -7.55 14.44 0.63
CA THR A 13 -6.48 14.68 -0.34
C THR A 13 -5.79 13.37 -0.73
N ALA A 14 -5.47 13.21 -2.02
CA ALA A 14 -4.84 12.01 -2.52
C ALA A 14 -3.45 11.78 -1.87
N PRO A 15 -3.05 10.54 -1.55
CA PRO A 15 -1.79 10.29 -0.89
C PRO A 15 -0.62 10.58 -1.84
N SER A 16 0.48 11.13 -1.30
CA SER A 16 1.69 11.38 -2.08
C SER A 16 2.34 10.09 -2.57
N VAL A 17 3.16 10.18 -3.61
CA VAL A 17 3.89 9.03 -4.15
C VAL A 17 4.87 8.48 -3.10
N GLU A 18 5.46 9.36 -2.29
CA GLU A 18 6.41 9.04 -1.23
C GLU A 18 5.75 8.24 -0.11
N LEU A 19 4.55 8.66 0.32
CA LEU A 19 3.75 7.91 1.30
C LEU A 19 3.43 6.51 0.79
N LEU A 20 2.96 6.40 -0.46
CA LEU A 20 2.63 5.10 -1.06
C LEU A 20 3.87 4.18 -1.15
N LYS A 21 5.04 4.73 -1.50
CA LYS A 21 6.31 4.00 -1.53
C LYS A 21 6.72 3.51 -0.14
N GLU A 22 6.64 4.38 0.86
CA GLU A 22 7.01 4.05 2.24
C GLU A 22 6.08 2.97 2.81
N PHE A 23 4.77 3.10 2.59
CA PHE A 23 3.82 2.06 2.97
C PHE A 23 4.16 0.71 2.32
N GLY A 24 4.50 0.70 1.03
CA GLY A 24 4.93 -0.50 0.34
C GLY A 24 6.21 -1.11 0.92
N ALA A 25 7.20 -0.28 1.24
CA ALA A 25 8.44 -0.72 1.86
C ALA A 25 8.19 -1.38 3.23
N LEU A 26 7.34 -0.77 4.06
CA LEU A 26 6.96 -1.32 5.36
C LEU A 26 6.23 -2.67 5.24
N VAL A 27 5.31 -2.81 4.28
CA VAL A 27 4.61 -4.09 4.03
C VAL A 27 5.57 -5.17 3.57
N SER A 28 6.50 -4.83 2.66
CA SER A 28 7.55 -5.74 2.22
C SER A 28 8.43 -6.21 3.38
N ALA A 29 8.89 -5.28 4.22
CA ALA A 29 9.72 -5.57 5.39
C ALA A 29 9.02 -6.43 6.44
N ALA A 30 7.71 -6.22 6.64
CA ALA A 30 6.90 -7.01 7.57
C ALA A 30 6.61 -8.44 7.07
N SER A 31 6.79 -8.70 5.78
CA SER A 31 6.42 -9.98 5.16
C SER A 31 7.50 -11.07 5.30
N ARG A 32 7.06 -12.32 5.45
CA ARG A 32 7.94 -13.50 5.58
C ARG A 32 7.57 -14.60 4.56
N PRO A 33 7.63 -14.33 3.24
CA PRO A 33 7.32 -15.33 2.23
C PRO A 33 8.42 -16.41 2.14
N ILE A 34 8.02 -17.60 1.68
CA ILE A 34 8.91 -18.69 1.30
C ILE A 34 9.20 -18.66 -0.21
N ASP A 35 10.22 -19.41 -0.63
CA ASP A 35 10.36 -19.81 -2.02
C ASP A 35 9.33 -20.89 -2.37
N ASP A 36 8.78 -20.81 -3.57
CA ASP A 36 7.80 -21.77 -4.09
C ASP A 36 7.89 -21.81 -5.62
N ILE A 37 7.29 -22.82 -6.25
CA ILE A 37 7.29 -22.98 -7.72
C ILE A 37 6.75 -21.75 -8.46
N ARG A 38 5.92 -20.93 -7.81
CA ARG A 38 5.37 -19.69 -8.38
C ARG A 38 6.30 -18.48 -8.20
N GLY A 39 7.46 -18.64 -7.58
CA GLY A 39 8.48 -17.59 -7.44
C GLY A 39 9.14 -17.51 -6.06
N THR A 40 10.26 -16.78 -6.01
CA THR A 40 11.11 -16.66 -4.83
C THR A 40 10.52 -15.71 -3.77
N ALA A 41 10.94 -15.90 -2.52
CA ALA A 41 10.65 -15.02 -1.40
C ALA A 41 11.09 -13.58 -1.68
N ALA A 42 12.25 -13.39 -2.33
CA ALA A 42 12.74 -12.07 -2.72
C ALA A 42 11.83 -11.40 -3.75
N TYR A 43 11.41 -12.13 -4.79
CA TYR A 43 10.46 -11.62 -5.77
C TYR A 43 9.12 -11.27 -5.13
N ARG A 44 8.60 -12.13 -4.24
CA ARG A 44 7.34 -11.88 -3.52
C ARG A 44 7.40 -10.65 -2.62
N ARG A 45 8.51 -10.42 -1.90
CA ARG A 45 8.73 -9.18 -1.13
C ARG A 45 8.68 -7.95 -2.03
N HIS A 46 9.35 -8.00 -3.18
CA HIS A 46 9.30 -6.91 -4.15
C HIS A 46 7.88 -6.66 -4.68
N THR A 47 7.16 -7.72 -5.06
CA THR A 47 5.77 -7.62 -5.51
C THR A 47 4.87 -7.05 -4.41
N LEU A 48 5.04 -7.48 -3.15
CA LEU A 48 4.29 -6.99 -2.01
C LEU A 48 4.43 -5.48 -1.82
N ALA A 49 5.64 -4.93 -2.01
CA ALA A 49 5.83 -3.46 -1.98
C ALA A 49 4.99 -2.74 -3.03
N ILE A 50 4.93 -3.28 -4.25
CA ILE A 50 4.20 -2.68 -5.37
C ILE A 50 2.69 -2.79 -5.17
N ILE A 51 2.19 -3.99 -4.87
CA ILE A 51 0.74 -4.22 -4.81
C ILE A 51 0.13 -3.53 -3.60
N SER A 52 0.82 -3.46 -2.47
CA SER A 52 0.31 -2.74 -1.29
C SER A 52 0.21 -1.23 -1.53
N ALA A 53 1.21 -0.62 -2.17
CA ALA A 53 1.14 0.79 -2.59
C ALA A 53 -0.04 1.04 -3.53
N ARG A 54 -0.26 0.15 -4.51
CA ARG A 54 -1.41 0.23 -5.44
C ARG A 54 -2.75 0.05 -4.72
N SER A 55 -2.84 -0.93 -3.82
CA SER A 55 -4.04 -1.21 -3.03
C SER A 55 -4.41 -0.05 -2.13
N LEU A 56 -3.43 0.58 -1.46
CA LEU A 56 -3.68 1.77 -0.63
C LEU A 56 -4.22 2.93 -1.46
N LYS A 57 -3.60 3.21 -2.62
CA LYS A 57 -4.07 4.24 -3.54
C LYS A 57 -5.51 3.97 -4.01
N TRP A 58 -5.82 2.73 -4.35
CA TRP A 58 -7.15 2.34 -4.82
C TRP A 58 -8.20 2.44 -3.71
N ALA A 59 -7.89 1.90 -2.52
CA ALA A 59 -8.77 1.98 -1.35
C ALA A 59 -9.11 3.43 -1.03
N TRP A 60 -8.11 4.31 -0.97
CA TRP A 60 -8.33 5.73 -0.70
C TRP A 60 -9.21 6.42 -1.74
N LYS A 61 -8.92 6.18 -3.03
CA LYS A 61 -9.72 6.71 -4.13
C LYS A 61 -11.18 6.27 -3.99
N SER A 62 -11.42 4.99 -3.72
CA SER A 62 -12.78 4.44 -3.57
C SER A 62 -13.51 5.02 -2.35
N THR A 63 -12.83 5.21 -1.23
CA THR A 63 -13.40 5.87 -0.05
C THR A 63 -13.86 7.30 -0.37
N ASN A 64 -13.05 8.06 -1.12
CA ASN A 64 -13.38 9.43 -1.49
C ASN A 64 -14.52 9.52 -2.52
N GLU A 65 -14.57 8.60 -3.49
CA GLU A 65 -15.70 8.48 -4.42
C GLU A 65 -17.00 8.22 -3.63
N PHE A 66 -16.97 7.31 -2.65
CA PHE A 66 -18.13 7.03 -1.80
C PHE A 66 -18.56 8.24 -0.95
N ARG A 67 -17.61 9.01 -0.39
CA ARG A 67 -17.90 10.21 0.41
C ARG A 67 -18.54 11.34 -0.40
N SER A 68 -18.40 11.29 -1.73
CA SER A 68 -18.88 12.34 -2.63
C SER A 68 -20.26 12.03 -3.25
N MET A 69 -20.84 10.87 -2.94
CA MET A 69 -22.21 10.46 -3.32
C MET A 69 -23.21 10.90 -2.26
#